data_AF-A0A177G9Y1-F1
#
_entry.id   AF-A0A177G9Y1-F1
#
_cell.length_a   1.000
_cell.length_b   1.000
_cell.length_c   1.000
_cell.angle_alpha   90.00
_cell.angle_beta   90.00
_cell.angle_gamma   90.00
#
_symmetry.space_group_name_H-M   'P 1'
#
loop_
_entity.id
_entity.type
_entity.pdbx_description
1 polymer ?
#
loop_
_entity_poly.entity_id
_entity_poly.type
_entity_poly.pdbx_seq_one_letter_code
_entity_poly.pdbx_strand_id
1 'polypeptide(L)'
;MRLFTCQSCEQILFFENTVCEHCKHQLGYLPGLSVLSALEPVEGGLWRPLEPRIRQAELAYCANHVHDVCNWMTMPNESGHPSFCFACRFNRIIPNLDKPENLERWHKLEVAKHRLFYTLLRLKLPMKTRQEDPHGGLVFDFLEDPPDGSSAVMTGHNNGVITIALREADDACRERMRVEMGEYYRTLLGHFRHEVGHYYWNVLVRDAGRLDACRAVFGDDRADYQQAPANLLRQPAPNGLADASRQHLCHVSPVGRFCGNMGALPPYCLNA
;
A
#
# COMPACT_ATOMS: atom_id res chain seq x y z
N MET A 1 -8.17 10.57 2.57
CA MET A 1 -8.58 10.06 1.25
C MET A 1 -9.46 11.10 0.58
N ARG A 2 -9.55 11.15 -0.76
CA ARG A 2 -10.54 12.02 -1.44
C ARG A 2 -11.93 11.40 -1.30
N LEU A 3 -12.96 12.21 -1.07
CA LEU A 3 -14.36 11.80 -1.17
C LEU A 3 -14.78 11.81 -2.65
N PHE A 4 -15.60 10.84 -3.05
CA PHE A 4 -16.17 10.77 -4.40
C PHE A 4 -17.67 11.07 -4.34
N THR A 5 -18.27 11.24 -5.52
CA THR A 5 -19.69 11.56 -5.66
C THR A 5 -20.28 10.67 -6.74
N CYS A 6 -21.42 10.05 -6.46
CA CYS A 6 -22.15 9.24 -7.44
C CYS A 6 -22.64 10.12 -8.58
N GLN A 7 -22.28 9.77 -9.81
CA GLN A 7 -22.65 10.54 -11.01
C GLN A 7 -24.15 10.41 -11.36
N SER A 8 -24.87 9.47 -10.73
CA SER A 8 -26.30 9.23 -10.93
C SER A 8 -27.20 9.98 -9.94
N CYS A 9 -26.78 10.13 -8.68
CA CYS A 9 -27.63 10.69 -7.61
C CYS A 9 -26.91 11.61 -6.60
N GLU A 10 -25.66 11.97 -6.85
CA GLU A 10 -24.87 12.90 -6.04
C GLU A 10 -24.54 12.44 -4.61
N GLN A 11 -24.88 11.21 -4.23
CA GLN A 11 -24.49 10.61 -2.95
C GLN A 11 -22.96 10.60 -2.78
N ILE A 12 -22.49 10.93 -1.58
CA ILE A 12 -21.08 10.81 -1.21
C ILE A 12 -20.68 9.33 -1.21
N LEU A 13 -19.57 9.03 -1.87
CA LEU A 13 -19.00 7.69 -1.95
C LEU A 13 -17.61 7.65 -1.31
N PHE A 14 -17.34 6.54 -0.65
CA PHE A 14 -16.05 6.15 -0.09
C PHE A 14 -15.35 5.19 -1.05
N PHE A 15 -14.02 5.19 -1.01
CA PHE A 15 -13.19 4.47 -1.97
C PHE A 15 -13.46 2.97 -2.04
N GLU A 16 -13.87 2.37 -0.94
CA GLU A 16 -14.16 0.94 -0.82
C GLU A 16 -15.59 0.59 -1.25
N ASN A 17 -16.45 1.56 -1.53
CA ASN A 17 -17.81 1.25 -1.94
C ASN A 17 -17.81 0.51 -3.30
N THR A 18 -18.57 -0.57 -3.35
CA THR A 18 -18.88 -1.35 -4.57
C THR A 18 -20.28 -1.05 -5.09
N VAL A 19 -21.15 -0.47 -4.26
CA VAL A 19 -22.52 -0.09 -4.63
C VAL A 19 -22.88 1.27 -4.02
N CYS A 20 -23.64 2.08 -4.76
CA CYS A 20 -24.19 3.32 -4.23
C CYS A 20 -25.38 3.01 -3.32
N GLU A 21 -25.32 3.39 -2.05
CA GLU A 21 -26.37 3.06 -1.08
C GLU A 21 -27.73 3.73 -1.40
N HIS A 22 -27.72 4.85 -2.11
CA HIS A 22 -28.94 5.56 -2.52
C HIS A 22 -29.57 4.99 -3.81
N CYS A 23 -28.92 5.18 -4.97
CA CYS A 23 -29.49 4.75 -6.27
C CYS A 23 -29.15 3.31 -6.69
N LYS A 24 -28.44 2.54 -5.85
CA LYS A 24 -28.09 1.12 -6.05
C LYS A 24 -27.24 0.79 -7.29
N HIS A 25 -26.71 1.80 -7.99
CA HIS A 25 -25.73 1.55 -9.05
C HIS A 25 -24.50 0.84 -8.50
N GLN A 26 -23.99 -0.11 -9.27
CA GLN A 26 -22.67 -0.68 -9.02
C GLN A 26 -21.60 0.39 -9.23
N LEU A 27 -20.50 0.28 -8.49
CA LEU A 27 -19.42 1.25 -8.48
C LEU A 27 -18.11 0.58 -8.88
N GLY A 28 -17.28 1.32 -9.61
CA GLY A 28 -15.98 0.87 -10.07
C GLY A 28 -14.94 1.98 -9.99
N TYR A 29 -13.79 1.69 -9.39
CA TYR A 29 -12.69 2.64 -9.30
C TYR A 29 -11.90 2.66 -10.63
N LEU A 30 -11.73 3.85 -11.19
CA LEU A 30 -11.05 4.11 -12.46
C LEU A 30 -9.63 4.63 -12.16
N PRO A 31 -8.58 3.78 -12.15
CA PRO A 31 -7.25 4.20 -11.71
C PRO A 31 -6.66 5.33 -12.55
N GLY A 32 -6.88 5.33 -13.87
CA GLY A 32 -6.38 6.37 -14.77
C GLY A 32 -6.99 7.76 -14.53
N LEU A 33 -8.20 7.84 -13.96
CA LEU A 33 -8.89 9.09 -13.67
C LEU A 33 -8.93 9.44 -12.17
N SER A 34 -8.51 8.50 -11.32
CA SER A 34 -8.60 8.58 -9.87
C SER A 34 -10.00 8.97 -9.38
N VAL A 35 -11.02 8.27 -9.89
CA VAL A 35 -12.45 8.47 -9.59
C VAL A 35 -13.13 7.13 -9.36
N LEU A 36 -14.05 7.09 -8.39
CA LEU A 36 -15.04 6.02 -8.24
C LEU A 36 -16.28 6.40 -9.06
N SER A 37 -16.62 5.59 -10.06
CA SER A 37 -17.73 5.84 -10.98
C SER A 37 -18.88 4.89 -10.71
N ALA A 38 -20.12 5.39 -10.75
CA ALA A 38 -21.29 4.55 -10.97
C ALA A 38 -21.21 3.90 -12.35
N LEU A 39 -21.74 2.69 -12.47
CA LEU A 39 -21.64 1.84 -13.64
C LEU A 39 -23.02 1.38 -14.10
N GLU A 40 -23.19 1.29 -15.42
CA GLU A 40 -24.32 0.64 -16.09
C GLU A 40 -23.84 -0.69 -16.70
N PRO A 41 -24.59 -1.79 -16.54
CA PRO A 41 -24.23 -3.05 -17.18
C PRO A 41 -24.39 -2.94 -18.69
N VAL A 42 -23.51 -3.60 -19.44
CA VAL A 42 -23.65 -3.82 -20.89
C VAL A 42 -23.60 -5.32 -21.20
N GLU A 43 -23.77 -5.69 -22.46
CA GLU A 43 -23.69 -7.10 -22.88
C GLU A 43 -22.32 -7.71 -22.59
N GLY A 44 -22.26 -9.05 -22.45
CA GLY A 44 -21.01 -9.77 -22.22
C GLY A 44 -20.40 -9.60 -20.83
N GLY A 45 -21.15 -9.04 -19.86
CA GLY A 45 -20.67 -8.86 -18.48
C GLY A 45 -19.70 -7.66 -18.31
N LEU A 46 -19.63 -6.78 -19.30
CA LEU A 46 -18.88 -5.54 -19.23
C LEU A 46 -19.74 -4.43 -18.59
N TRP A 47 -19.09 -3.32 -18.28
CA TRP A 47 -19.66 -2.19 -17.58
C TRP A 47 -19.29 -0.88 -18.26
N ARG A 48 -20.27 0.01 -18.36
CA ARG A 48 -20.08 1.37 -18.84
C ARG A 48 -20.06 2.35 -17.66
N PRO A 49 -18.98 3.12 -17.46
CA PRO A 49 -18.93 4.11 -16.40
C PRO A 49 -19.79 5.34 -16.73
N LEU A 50 -20.45 5.89 -15.73
CA LEU A 50 -21.15 7.18 -15.80
C LEU A 50 -20.21 8.39 -15.72
N GLU A 51 -18.91 8.18 -15.51
CA GLU A 51 -17.87 9.23 -15.61
C GLU A 51 -17.83 9.84 -17.03
N PRO A 52 -18.14 11.14 -17.19
CA PRO A 52 -18.29 11.78 -18.50
C PRO A 52 -17.10 11.63 -19.44
N ARG A 53 -15.87 11.62 -18.89
CA ARG A 53 -14.62 11.56 -19.69
C ARG A 53 -14.45 10.24 -20.44
N ILE A 54 -15.09 9.16 -19.99
CA ILE A 54 -14.96 7.83 -20.58
C ILE A 54 -16.32 7.11 -20.72
N ARG A 55 -17.40 7.87 -20.89
CA ARG A 55 -18.77 7.34 -20.91
C ARG A 55 -19.05 6.33 -22.04
N GLN A 56 -18.19 6.28 -23.05
CA GLN A 56 -18.28 5.33 -24.16
C GLN A 56 -17.39 4.09 -23.97
N ALA A 57 -16.57 4.05 -22.92
CA ALA A 57 -15.70 2.91 -22.65
C ALA A 57 -16.52 1.73 -22.11
N GLU A 58 -16.10 0.52 -22.49
CA GLU A 58 -16.59 -0.73 -21.93
C GLU A 58 -15.46 -1.37 -21.14
N LEU A 59 -15.69 -1.54 -19.85
CA LEU A 59 -14.69 -1.96 -18.88
C LEU A 59 -15.13 -3.26 -18.21
N ALA A 60 -14.16 -4.04 -17.76
CA ALA A 60 -14.41 -5.18 -16.88
C ALA A 60 -14.01 -4.82 -15.45
N TYR A 61 -14.64 -5.48 -14.47
CA TYR A 61 -14.07 -5.54 -13.14
C TYR A 61 -12.73 -6.28 -13.16
N CYS A 62 -11.86 -6.00 -12.20
CA CYS A 62 -10.67 -6.80 -11.93
C CYS A 62 -11.06 -8.28 -11.74
N ALA A 63 -10.21 -9.22 -12.19
CA ALA A 63 -10.41 -10.65 -11.94
C ALA A 63 -10.62 -10.99 -10.45
N ASN A 64 -9.97 -10.26 -9.54
CA ASN A 64 -10.14 -10.45 -8.09
C ASN A 64 -11.47 -9.91 -7.53
N HIS A 65 -12.29 -9.24 -8.34
CA HIS A 65 -13.60 -8.75 -7.92
C HIS A 65 -14.55 -9.88 -7.54
N VAL A 66 -14.40 -11.07 -8.15
CA VAL A 66 -15.20 -12.27 -7.83
C VAL A 66 -15.05 -12.73 -6.37
N HIS A 67 -13.99 -12.28 -5.70
CA HIS A 67 -13.70 -12.56 -4.29
C HIS A 67 -14.05 -11.38 -3.36
N ASP A 68 -14.73 -10.35 -3.87
CA ASP A 68 -15.09 -9.11 -3.16
C ASP A 68 -13.91 -8.29 -2.64
N VAL A 69 -12.66 -8.61 -2.99
CA VAL A 69 -11.46 -7.92 -2.48
C VAL A 69 -11.00 -6.73 -3.31
N CYS A 70 -11.65 -6.47 -4.46
CA CYS A 70 -11.25 -5.42 -5.39
C CYS A 70 -12.47 -4.80 -6.08
N ASN A 71 -12.53 -3.47 -6.12
CA ASN A 71 -13.56 -2.71 -6.87
C ASN A 71 -12.98 -1.93 -8.06
N TRP A 72 -11.76 -2.24 -8.50
CA TRP A 72 -11.08 -1.50 -9.57
C TRP A 72 -11.49 -2.03 -10.94
N MET A 73 -11.65 -1.11 -11.89
CA MET A 73 -11.94 -1.41 -13.29
C MET A 73 -10.65 -1.58 -14.09
N THR A 74 -10.75 -2.37 -15.16
CA THR A 74 -9.67 -2.62 -16.11
C THR A 74 -10.23 -2.75 -17.53
N MET A 75 -9.35 -2.68 -18.52
CA MET A 75 -9.72 -3.03 -19.88
C MET A 75 -9.99 -4.54 -19.96
N PRO A 76 -11.05 -4.98 -20.67
CA PRO A 76 -11.25 -6.39 -20.95
C PRO A 76 -10.06 -6.93 -21.76
N ASN A 77 -9.73 -8.21 -21.57
CA ASN A 77 -8.72 -8.86 -22.42
C ASN A 77 -9.30 -9.23 -23.80
N GLU A 78 -8.46 -9.76 -24.70
CA GLU A 78 -8.86 -10.13 -26.08
C GLU A 78 -10.01 -11.15 -26.13
N SER A 79 -10.15 -11.98 -25.10
CA SER A 79 -11.24 -12.97 -24.97
C SER A 79 -12.50 -12.40 -24.28
N GLY A 80 -12.51 -11.11 -23.92
CA GLY A 80 -13.61 -10.48 -23.17
C GLY A 80 -13.64 -10.85 -21.68
N HIS A 81 -12.64 -11.55 -21.16
CA HIS A 81 -12.56 -11.94 -19.74
C HIS A 81 -11.89 -10.85 -18.87
N PRO A 82 -12.21 -10.82 -17.55
CA PRO A 82 -11.55 -9.96 -16.58
C PRO A 82 -10.03 -10.14 -16.55
N SER A 83 -9.29 -9.03 -16.65
CA SER A 83 -7.85 -8.99 -16.39
C SER A 83 -7.56 -8.55 -14.95
N PHE A 84 -6.33 -8.70 -14.46
CA PHE A 84 -5.95 -8.07 -13.20
C PHE A 84 -5.82 -6.56 -13.38
N CYS A 85 -6.40 -5.79 -12.46
CA CYS A 85 -6.27 -4.34 -12.46
C CYS A 85 -4.83 -3.90 -12.16
N PHE A 86 -4.57 -2.60 -12.31
CA PHE A 86 -3.25 -2.01 -12.09
C PHE A 86 -2.63 -2.35 -10.72
N ALA A 87 -3.41 -2.45 -9.64
CA ALA A 87 -2.90 -2.78 -8.31
C ALA A 87 -2.79 -4.30 -8.06
N CYS A 88 -3.75 -5.08 -8.56
CA CYS A 88 -3.75 -6.54 -8.37
C CYS A 88 -2.64 -7.24 -9.18
N ARG A 89 -2.19 -6.68 -10.31
CA ARG A 89 -1.06 -7.24 -11.09
C ARG A 89 0.28 -7.26 -10.32
N PHE A 90 0.38 -6.53 -9.21
CA PHE A 90 1.57 -6.55 -8.35
C PHE A 90 1.52 -7.67 -7.31
N ASN A 91 0.43 -8.43 -7.19
CA ASN A 91 0.42 -9.61 -6.34
C ASN A 91 1.15 -10.74 -7.05
N ARG A 92 2.17 -11.28 -6.40
CA ARG A 92 2.84 -12.51 -6.82
C ARG A 92 2.28 -13.71 -6.09
N ILE A 93 2.03 -13.58 -4.78
CA ILE A 93 1.41 -14.63 -3.96
C ILE A 93 0.21 -14.05 -3.22
N ILE A 94 -0.93 -14.74 -3.34
CA ILE A 94 -2.12 -14.50 -2.53
C ILE A 94 -2.32 -15.68 -1.55
N PRO A 95 -3.09 -15.50 -0.46
CA PRO A 95 -3.35 -16.57 0.49
C PRO A 95 -4.10 -17.76 -0.13
N ASN A 96 -4.02 -18.94 0.52
CA ASN A 96 -4.84 -20.06 0.12
C ASN A 96 -6.33 -19.77 0.42
N LEU A 97 -7.14 -19.68 -0.63
CA LEU A 97 -8.57 -19.37 -0.54
C LEU A 97 -9.45 -20.57 -0.18
N ASP A 98 -8.89 -21.79 -0.12
CA ASP A 98 -9.60 -22.96 0.40
C ASP A 98 -9.91 -22.84 1.91
N LYS A 99 -9.23 -21.91 2.60
CA LYS A 99 -9.49 -21.54 3.99
C LYS A 99 -10.36 -20.29 4.06
N PRO A 100 -11.63 -20.38 4.49
CA PRO A 100 -12.55 -19.24 4.50
C PRO A 100 -12.03 -18.01 5.26
N GLU A 101 -11.29 -18.23 6.36
CA GLU A 101 -10.69 -17.15 7.16
C GLU A 101 -9.65 -16.33 6.40
N ASN A 102 -9.01 -16.92 5.38
CA ASN A 102 -8.01 -16.22 4.59
C ASN A 102 -8.64 -15.22 3.62
N LEU A 103 -9.88 -15.45 3.19
CA LEU A 103 -10.59 -14.53 2.32
C LEU A 103 -10.81 -13.18 3.01
N GLU A 104 -11.26 -13.18 4.26
CA GLU A 104 -11.46 -11.95 5.03
C GLU A 104 -10.13 -11.22 5.28
N ARG A 105 -9.08 -11.95 5.64
CA ARG A 105 -7.75 -11.39 5.86
C ARG A 105 -7.18 -10.80 4.57
N TRP A 106 -7.34 -11.49 3.45
CA TRP A 106 -6.93 -11.00 2.14
C TRP A 106 -7.70 -9.75 1.72
N HIS A 107 -9.01 -9.70 1.96
CA HIS A 107 -9.82 -8.51 1.75
C HIS A 107 -9.24 -7.29 2.48
N LYS A 108 -8.91 -7.42 3.77
CA LYS A 108 -8.31 -6.34 4.58
C LYS A 108 -6.95 -5.89 4.01
N LEU A 109 -6.11 -6.84 3.58
CA LEU A 109 -4.82 -6.55 2.93
C LEU A 109 -5.00 -5.83 1.60
N GLU A 110 -5.92 -6.27 0.74
CA GLU A 110 -6.21 -5.62 -0.54
C GLU A 110 -6.74 -4.21 -0.34
N VAL A 111 -7.65 -3.97 0.61
CA VAL A 111 -8.10 -2.60 0.91
C VAL A 111 -6.91 -1.70 1.28
N ALA A 112 -6.02 -2.17 2.15
CA ALA A 112 -4.81 -1.42 2.54
C ALA A 112 -3.87 -1.19 1.34
N LYS A 113 -3.66 -2.21 0.52
CA LYS A 113 -2.82 -2.13 -0.68
C LYS A 113 -3.44 -1.18 -1.73
N HIS A 114 -4.74 -1.23 -1.99
CA HIS A 114 -5.39 -0.31 -2.93
C HIS A 114 -5.27 1.15 -2.46
N ARG A 115 -5.36 1.42 -1.15
CA ARG A 115 -5.07 2.75 -0.57
C ARG A 115 -3.62 3.17 -0.77
N LEU A 116 -2.68 2.24 -0.68
CA LEU A 116 -1.28 2.49 -1.01
C LEU A 116 -1.16 2.88 -2.48
N PHE A 117 -1.64 2.05 -3.41
CA PHE A 117 -1.55 2.32 -4.85
C PHE A 117 -2.26 3.61 -5.27
N TYR A 118 -3.40 3.95 -4.66
CA TYR A 118 -4.03 5.25 -4.82
C TYR A 118 -3.06 6.39 -4.55
N THR A 119 -2.30 6.29 -3.46
CA THR A 119 -1.30 7.28 -3.06
C THR A 119 -0.12 7.31 -4.04
N LEU A 120 0.40 6.14 -4.43
CA LEU A 120 1.54 6.03 -5.37
C LEU A 120 1.20 6.63 -6.74
N LEU A 121 0.01 6.32 -7.27
CA LEU A 121 -0.50 6.89 -8.52
C LEU A 121 -0.63 8.42 -8.44
N ARG A 122 -1.19 8.93 -7.33
CA ARG A 122 -1.37 10.37 -7.12
C ARG A 122 -0.05 11.13 -7.06
N LEU A 123 0.96 10.52 -6.42
CA LEU A 123 2.31 11.08 -6.32
C LEU A 123 3.14 10.85 -7.60
N LYS A 124 2.61 10.11 -8.58
CA LYS A 124 3.31 9.74 -9.83
C LYS A 124 4.65 9.04 -9.54
N LEU A 125 4.68 8.21 -8.50
CA LEU A 125 5.89 7.48 -8.14
C LEU A 125 6.15 6.34 -9.14
N PRO A 126 7.42 6.09 -9.51
CA PRO A 126 7.77 5.05 -10.46
C PRO A 126 7.53 3.67 -9.84
N MET A 127 6.79 2.82 -10.56
CA MET A 127 6.53 1.44 -10.16
C MET A 127 6.81 0.55 -11.35
N LYS A 128 7.81 -0.32 -11.24
CA LYS A 128 8.11 -1.34 -12.25
C LYS A 128 7.59 -2.68 -11.78
N THR A 129 6.88 -3.38 -12.64
CA THR A 129 6.50 -4.78 -12.44
C THR A 129 7.71 -5.69 -12.65
N ARG A 130 7.60 -6.96 -12.25
CA ARG A 130 8.64 -7.98 -12.54
C ARG A 130 8.81 -8.30 -14.02
N GLN A 131 7.83 -7.95 -14.86
CA GLN A 131 7.97 -8.06 -16.32
C GLN A 131 8.87 -6.97 -16.88
N GLU A 132 8.78 -5.75 -16.32
CA GLU A 132 9.59 -4.60 -16.73
C GLU A 132 10.98 -4.60 -16.09
N ASP A 133 11.10 -5.10 -14.87
CA ASP A 133 12.36 -5.28 -14.14
C ASP A 133 12.36 -6.62 -13.39
N PRO A 134 12.94 -7.68 -13.99
CA PRO A 134 12.97 -9.02 -13.40
C PRO A 134 13.66 -9.08 -12.03
N HIS A 135 14.66 -8.23 -11.79
CA HIS A 135 15.48 -8.29 -10.58
C HIS A 135 14.98 -7.36 -9.48
N GLY A 136 14.55 -6.15 -9.82
CA GLY A 136 14.14 -5.11 -8.87
C GLY A 136 12.66 -4.75 -8.90
N GLY A 137 11.84 -5.39 -9.75
CA GLY A 137 10.41 -5.08 -9.88
C GLY A 137 9.64 -5.26 -8.56
N LEU A 138 8.72 -4.34 -8.30
CA LEU A 138 7.85 -4.37 -7.14
C LEU A 138 6.85 -5.53 -7.27
N VAL A 139 6.73 -6.34 -6.21
CA VAL A 139 5.68 -7.35 -6.04
C VAL A 139 5.29 -7.47 -4.57
N PHE A 140 4.09 -7.99 -4.32
CA PHE A 140 3.57 -8.27 -2.99
C PHE A 140 3.34 -9.77 -2.83
N ASP A 141 3.79 -10.30 -1.70
CA ASP A 141 3.50 -11.65 -1.24
C ASP A 141 2.70 -11.57 0.06
N PHE A 142 1.52 -12.19 0.06
CA PHE A 142 0.71 -12.36 1.27
C PHE A 142 0.84 -13.81 1.72
N LEU A 143 1.57 -14.02 2.81
CA LEU A 143 2.00 -15.35 3.23
C LEU A 143 1.39 -15.73 4.58
N GLU A 144 0.97 -16.99 4.68
CA GLU A 144 0.56 -17.63 5.92
C GLU A 144 1.75 -18.18 6.67
N ASP A 145 1.63 -18.27 7.99
CA ASP A 145 2.60 -19.00 8.78
C ASP A 145 2.58 -20.49 8.40
N PRO A 146 3.76 -21.13 8.27
CA PRO A 146 3.83 -22.54 7.96
C PRO A 146 3.06 -23.40 9.00
N PRO A 147 2.26 -24.39 8.56
CA PRO A 147 1.47 -25.21 9.47
C PRO A 147 2.31 -26.14 10.34
N ASP A 148 3.57 -26.39 9.95
CA ASP A 148 4.53 -27.21 10.70
C ASP A 148 5.13 -26.49 11.91
N GLY A 149 4.76 -25.22 12.14
CA GLY A 149 5.28 -24.42 13.25
C GLY A 149 6.74 -24.01 13.06
N SER A 150 7.28 -24.11 11.85
CA SER A 150 8.55 -23.48 11.50
C SER A 150 8.48 -21.95 11.63
N SER A 151 9.60 -21.26 11.41
CA SER A 151 9.71 -19.82 11.66
C SER A 151 8.56 -19.02 11.04
N ALA A 152 7.88 -18.24 11.88
CA ALA A 152 6.78 -17.39 11.46
C ALA A 152 7.22 -16.47 10.30
N VAL A 153 6.33 -16.26 9.34
CA VAL A 153 6.55 -15.33 8.23
C VAL A 153 6.84 -13.96 8.80
N MET A 154 7.93 -13.35 8.35
CA MET A 154 8.28 -11.99 8.73
C MET A 154 7.82 -11.02 7.64
N THR A 155 7.06 -10.01 8.04
CA THR A 155 6.77 -8.86 7.18
C THR A 155 8.05 -8.09 6.93
N GLY A 156 8.27 -7.70 5.68
CA GLY A 156 9.52 -7.05 5.30
C GLY A 156 9.60 -6.76 3.80
N HIS A 157 10.70 -6.09 3.44
CA HIS A 157 11.06 -5.83 2.06
C HIS A 157 12.39 -6.51 1.71
N ASN A 158 12.43 -7.22 0.59
CA ASN A 158 13.66 -7.76 0.01
C ASN A 158 13.67 -7.59 -1.51
N ASN A 159 14.56 -6.72 -2.00
CA ASN A 159 14.83 -6.49 -3.43
C ASN A 159 13.55 -6.36 -4.29
N GLY A 160 12.62 -5.50 -3.90
CA GLY A 160 11.34 -5.27 -4.59
C GLY A 160 10.22 -6.24 -4.21
N VAL A 161 10.49 -7.29 -3.44
CA VAL A 161 9.45 -8.13 -2.85
C VAL A 161 9.02 -7.51 -1.52
N ILE A 162 7.75 -7.19 -1.40
CA ILE A 162 7.10 -6.77 -0.15
C ILE A 162 6.33 -7.97 0.39
N THR A 163 6.80 -8.55 1.47
CA THR A 163 6.13 -9.65 2.16
C THR A 163 5.29 -9.07 3.29
N ILE A 164 4.00 -9.38 3.33
CA ILE A 164 3.12 -9.07 4.46
C ILE A 164 2.61 -10.41 5.03
N ALA A 165 2.85 -10.64 6.31
CA ALA A 165 2.31 -11.79 7.01
C ALA A 165 0.79 -11.68 7.14
N LEU A 166 0.06 -12.72 6.73
CA LEU A 166 -1.41 -12.71 6.70
C LEU A 166 -2.02 -12.49 8.10
N ARG A 167 -1.33 -12.95 9.16
CA ARG A 167 -1.73 -12.75 10.54
C ARG A 167 -1.83 -11.26 10.95
N GLU A 168 -1.18 -10.34 10.23
CA GLU A 168 -1.31 -8.91 10.52
C GLU A 168 -2.68 -8.35 10.20
N ALA A 169 -3.45 -9.04 9.34
CA ALA A 169 -4.84 -8.71 9.06
C ALA A 169 -5.83 -9.29 10.09
N ASP A 170 -5.33 -10.04 11.08
CA ASP A 170 -6.13 -10.56 12.18
C ASP A 170 -6.29 -9.50 13.28
N ASP A 171 -7.54 -9.15 13.61
CA ASP A 171 -7.85 -8.13 14.61
C ASP A 171 -7.39 -8.52 16.02
N ALA A 172 -7.37 -9.82 16.36
CA ALA A 172 -6.86 -10.30 17.64
C ALA A 172 -5.32 -10.23 17.71
N CYS A 173 -4.64 -10.44 16.57
CA CYS A 173 -3.20 -10.21 16.50
C CYS A 173 -2.88 -8.70 16.63
N ARG A 174 -3.66 -7.85 15.97
CA ARG A 174 -3.49 -6.39 16.04
C ARG A 174 -3.74 -5.82 17.44
N GLU A 175 -4.77 -6.29 18.13
CA GLU A 175 -5.03 -5.85 19.51
C GLU A 175 -3.95 -6.35 20.47
N ARG A 176 -3.48 -7.60 20.33
CA ARG A 176 -2.32 -8.09 21.11
C ARG A 176 -1.08 -7.24 20.87
N MET A 177 -0.71 -6.97 19.61
CA MET A 177 0.44 -6.13 19.28
C MET A 177 0.30 -4.70 19.85
N ARG A 178 -0.91 -4.15 19.85
CA ARG A 178 -1.20 -2.84 20.47
C ARG A 178 -0.92 -2.85 21.97
N VAL A 179 -1.35 -3.90 22.68
CA VAL A 179 -1.16 -4.05 24.13
C VAL A 179 0.31 -4.31 24.47
N GLU A 180 0.97 -5.21 23.74
CA GLU A 180 2.35 -5.64 24.00
C GLU A 180 3.39 -4.56 23.69
N MET A 181 3.20 -3.78 22.61
CA MET A 181 4.17 -2.76 22.18
C MET A 181 3.79 -1.32 22.56
N GLY A 182 2.64 -1.11 23.21
CA GLY A 182 2.17 0.23 23.59
C GLY A 182 1.91 1.18 22.41
N GLU A 183 1.88 0.67 21.18
CA GLU A 183 1.71 1.47 19.97
C GLU A 183 0.23 1.58 19.59
N TYR A 184 -0.30 2.80 19.68
CA TYR A 184 -1.71 3.09 19.43
C TYR A 184 -2.16 2.96 17.95
N TYR A 185 -1.23 2.85 16.98
CA TYR A 185 -1.57 3.02 15.55
C TYR A 185 -0.76 2.16 14.56
N ARG A 186 -0.61 0.86 14.83
CA ARG A 186 -0.11 -0.08 13.81
C ARG A 186 -1.26 -0.52 12.89
N THR A 187 -1.40 0.16 11.75
CA THR A 187 -2.39 -0.16 10.72
C THR A 187 -1.74 -0.94 9.58
N LEU A 188 -2.50 -1.81 8.91
CA LEU A 188 -2.03 -2.51 7.71
C LEU A 188 -1.44 -1.52 6.68
N LEU A 189 -2.15 -0.42 6.40
CA LEU A 189 -1.67 0.61 5.49
C LEU A 189 -0.34 1.22 5.95
N GLY A 190 -0.11 1.36 7.26
CA GLY A 190 1.15 1.82 7.83
C GLY A 190 2.31 0.87 7.50
N HIS A 191 2.11 -0.44 7.65
CA HIS A 191 3.11 -1.44 7.25
C HIS A 191 3.38 -1.44 5.76
N PHE A 192 2.33 -1.44 4.93
CA PHE A 192 2.48 -1.29 3.48
C PHE A 192 3.32 -0.06 3.11
N ARG A 193 3.11 1.09 3.77
CA ARG A 193 3.89 2.31 3.55
C ARG A 193 5.34 2.19 4.02
N HIS A 194 5.56 1.54 5.16
CA HIS A 194 6.90 1.29 5.66
C HIS A 194 7.70 0.44 4.68
N GLU A 195 7.13 -0.71 4.30
CA GLU A 195 7.84 -1.67 3.44
C GLU A 195 8.07 -1.12 2.04
N VAL A 196 7.07 -0.46 1.43
CA VAL A 196 7.29 0.18 0.13
C VAL A 196 8.28 1.35 0.23
N GLY A 197 8.44 1.94 1.42
CA GLY A 197 9.44 2.97 1.66
C GLY A 197 10.86 2.45 1.46
N HIS A 198 11.15 1.20 1.85
CA HIS A 198 12.42 0.53 1.53
C HIS A 198 12.62 0.35 0.02
N TYR A 199 11.57 -0.04 -0.70
CA TYR A 199 11.60 -0.10 -2.16
C TYR A 199 11.94 1.26 -2.78
N TYR A 200 11.26 2.33 -2.36
CA TYR A 200 11.52 3.66 -2.90
C TYR A 200 12.85 4.25 -2.46
N TRP A 201 13.41 3.86 -1.32
CA TRP A 201 14.77 4.24 -0.98
C TRP A 201 15.77 3.66 -1.99
N ASN A 202 15.61 2.39 -2.38
CA ASN A 202 16.42 1.80 -3.44
C ASN A 202 16.28 2.59 -4.75
N VAL A 203 15.05 2.84 -5.20
CA VAL A 203 14.79 3.48 -6.49
C VAL A 203 15.17 4.97 -6.53
N LEU A 204 14.82 5.74 -5.51
CA LEU A 204 14.93 7.21 -5.51
C LEU A 204 16.22 7.73 -4.87
N VAL A 205 16.91 6.92 -4.07
CA VAL A 205 18.12 7.31 -3.35
C VAL A 205 19.32 6.51 -3.82
N ARG A 206 19.34 5.20 -3.62
CA ARG A 206 20.49 4.33 -3.94
C ARG A 206 20.77 4.31 -5.44
N ASP A 207 19.78 3.90 -6.22
CA ASP A 207 19.91 3.66 -7.67
C ASP A 207 19.93 4.97 -8.46
N ALA A 208 19.36 6.04 -7.89
CA ALA A 208 19.45 7.40 -8.43
C ALA A 208 20.76 8.13 -8.05
N GLY A 209 21.67 7.51 -7.28
CA GLY A 209 22.94 8.13 -6.87
C GLY A 209 22.79 9.33 -5.94
N ARG A 210 21.70 9.42 -5.17
CA ARG A 210 21.37 10.57 -4.30
C ARG A 210 21.70 10.35 -2.83
N LEU A 211 22.60 9.41 -2.52
CA LEU A 211 22.97 9.07 -1.14
C LEU A 211 23.50 10.28 -0.36
N ASP A 212 24.42 11.05 -0.93
CA ASP A 212 25.02 12.19 -0.22
C ASP A 212 24.02 13.33 0.00
N ALA A 213 23.13 13.58 -0.98
CA ALA A 213 22.03 14.52 -0.83
C ALA A 213 21.04 14.06 0.26
N CYS A 214 20.78 12.76 0.36
CA CYS A 214 19.96 12.18 1.42
C CYS A 214 20.63 12.37 2.79
N ARG A 215 21.92 12.06 2.91
CA ARG A 215 22.70 12.23 4.15
C ARG A 215 22.75 13.68 4.62
N ALA A 216 22.89 14.63 3.70
CA ALA A 216 22.91 16.06 4.03
C ALA A 216 21.60 16.53 4.71
N VAL A 217 20.47 15.90 4.42
CA VAL A 217 19.15 16.24 4.99
C VAL A 217 18.83 15.40 6.23
N PHE A 218 19.13 14.10 6.19
CA PHE A 218 18.65 13.15 7.20
C PHE A 218 19.73 12.69 8.21
N GLY A 219 20.98 13.07 7.98
CA GLY A 219 22.15 12.65 8.75
C GLY A 219 22.98 11.58 8.04
N ASP A 220 24.29 11.56 8.33
CA ASP A 220 25.21 10.53 7.84
C ASP A 220 25.00 9.22 8.61
N ASP A 221 24.63 8.17 7.90
CA ASP A 221 24.39 6.82 8.40
C ASP A 221 25.66 6.03 8.69
N ARG A 222 26.83 6.54 8.26
CA ARG A 222 28.14 5.91 8.51
C ARG A 222 28.77 6.37 9.82
N ALA A 223 28.22 7.39 10.47
CA ALA A 223 28.75 7.90 11.72
C ALA A 223 28.54 6.85 12.83
N ASP A 224 29.62 6.46 13.49
CA ASP A 224 29.58 5.52 14.60
C ASP A 224 28.85 6.17 15.80
N TYR A 225 27.70 5.60 16.15
CA TYR A 225 26.78 6.17 17.13
C TYR A 225 27.40 6.25 18.54
N GLN A 226 28.44 5.45 18.82
CA GLN A 226 29.14 5.50 20.11
C GLN A 226 29.91 6.81 20.37
N GLN A 227 30.05 7.70 19.38
CA GLN A 227 30.73 8.99 19.54
C GLN A 227 29.83 10.22 19.31
N ALA A 228 28.50 10.08 19.30
CA ALA A 228 27.59 11.20 19.06
C ALA A 228 26.86 11.76 20.31
N PRO A 229 27.53 12.29 21.35
CA PRO A 229 26.87 13.16 22.31
C PRO A 229 27.03 14.66 21.92
N ALA A 230 25.92 15.39 22.03
CA ALA A 230 25.80 16.85 22.16
C ALA A 230 25.60 17.76 20.92
N ASN A 231 25.79 17.33 19.67
CA ASN A 231 25.65 18.26 18.53
C ASN A 231 24.22 18.42 17.96
N LEU A 232 23.34 17.43 18.11
CA LEU A 232 21.96 17.53 17.57
C LEU A 232 20.99 18.33 18.47
N LEU A 233 21.34 18.51 19.74
CA LEU A 233 20.53 19.23 20.74
C LEU A 233 20.82 20.73 20.80
N ARG A 234 21.82 21.23 20.06
CA ARG A 234 22.28 22.63 20.13
C ARG A 234 21.94 23.51 18.93
N GLN A 235 21.35 22.96 17.87
CA GLN A 235 20.94 23.76 16.71
C GLN A 235 19.41 23.99 16.74
N PRO A 236 18.94 25.25 16.68
CA PRO A 236 17.53 25.52 16.50
C PRO A 236 17.10 24.95 15.15
N ALA A 237 15.94 24.30 15.12
CA ALA A 237 15.37 23.77 13.88
C ALA A 237 15.23 24.90 12.86
N PRO A 238 15.63 24.71 11.58
CA PRO A 238 15.20 25.59 10.52
C PRO A 238 13.67 25.58 10.49
N ASN A 239 13.07 26.77 10.54
CA ASN A 239 11.64 27.05 10.66
C ASN A 239 10.69 25.94 10.16
N GLY A 240 9.90 25.38 11.09
CA GLY A 240 8.64 24.68 10.78
C GLY A 240 8.50 23.21 11.17
N LEU A 241 9.55 22.56 11.70
CA LEU A 241 9.48 21.16 12.14
C LEU A 241 9.17 21.09 13.65
N ALA A 242 7.94 20.71 13.99
CA ALA A 242 7.51 20.54 15.37
C ALA A 242 8.25 19.39 16.09
N ASP A 243 8.53 19.61 17.38
CA ASP A 243 9.38 18.81 18.29
C ASP A 243 8.99 17.32 18.44
N ALA A 244 7.77 16.92 18.06
CA ALA A 244 7.29 15.55 18.22
C ALA A 244 8.03 14.51 17.35
N SER A 245 8.78 14.96 16.35
CA SER A 245 9.57 14.10 15.46
C SER A 245 10.94 13.69 16.03
N ARG A 246 11.44 14.35 17.09
CA ARG A 246 12.82 14.15 17.57
C ARG A 246 13.05 12.89 18.40
N GLN A 247 12.06 12.43 19.16
CA GLN A 247 12.24 11.24 20.01
C GLN A 247 12.11 9.90 19.26
N HIS A 248 11.47 9.88 18.08
CA HIS A 248 11.23 8.64 17.31
C HIS A 248 12.26 8.38 16.19
N LEU A 249 13.15 9.32 15.90
CA LEU A 249 14.16 9.19 14.84
C LEU A 249 15.45 8.46 15.29
N CYS A 250 15.57 8.12 16.58
CA CYS A 250 16.84 7.72 17.18
C CYS A 250 17.30 6.28 16.90
N HIS A 251 16.46 5.40 16.34
CA HIS A 251 16.79 3.98 16.16
C HIS A 251 16.76 3.45 14.73
N VAL A 252 16.58 4.32 13.73
CA VAL A 252 16.33 3.87 12.36
C VAL A 252 17.48 4.21 11.42
N SER A 253 17.91 3.19 10.67
CA SER A 253 18.70 3.29 9.43
C SER A 253 18.21 4.46 8.57
N PRO A 254 19.03 5.06 7.69
CA PRO A 254 18.62 6.12 6.76
C PRO A 254 17.30 5.79 6.03
N VAL A 255 17.03 4.51 5.79
CA VAL A 255 15.76 4.05 5.22
C VAL A 255 14.59 4.27 6.17
N GLY A 256 14.73 3.98 7.46
CA GLY A 256 13.68 4.20 8.44
C GLY A 256 13.45 5.67 8.79
N ARG A 257 14.47 6.55 8.70
CA ARG A 257 14.28 8.01 8.78
C ARG A 257 13.57 8.55 7.54
N PHE A 258 13.88 8.01 6.37
CA PHE A 258 13.18 8.29 5.12
C PHE A 258 11.71 7.80 5.15
N CYS A 259 11.45 6.60 5.67
CA CYS A 259 10.10 6.05 5.87
C CYS A 259 9.30 6.85 6.91
N GLY A 260 9.96 7.32 7.98
CA GLY A 260 9.44 8.25 8.99
C GLY A 260 8.66 9.42 8.40
N ASN A 261 9.27 10.12 7.44
CA ASN A 261 8.70 11.32 6.81
C ASN A 261 7.68 11.03 5.70
N MET A 262 7.55 9.78 5.24
CA MET A 262 6.41 9.34 4.41
C MET A 262 5.15 9.04 5.23
N GLY A 263 5.16 9.33 6.54
CA GLY A 263 4.05 9.09 7.45
C GLY A 263 3.95 7.64 7.92
N ALA A 264 5.06 6.89 7.89
CA ALA A 264 5.21 5.60 8.54
C ALA A 264 6.00 5.80 9.83
N LEU A 265 5.42 5.51 10.99
CA LEU A 265 6.20 5.40 12.22
C LEU A 265 7.28 4.32 12.00
N PRO A 266 8.52 4.53 12.46
CA PRO A 266 9.58 3.56 12.26
C PRO A 266 9.25 2.27 13.03
N PRO A 267 9.37 1.08 12.41
CA PRO A 267 9.36 -0.15 13.16
C PRO A 267 10.66 -0.21 13.93
N TYR A 268 10.55 -0.37 15.24
CA TYR A 268 11.64 -0.93 16.00
C TYR A 268 11.96 -2.30 15.40
N CYS A 269 13.20 -2.47 14.97
CA CYS A 269 13.74 -3.78 14.63
C CYS A 269 13.43 -4.75 15.77
N LEU A 270 12.73 -5.84 15.43
CA LEU A 270 12.68 -7.02 16.28
C LEU A 270 14.13 -7.52 16.45
N ASN A 271 14.69 -7.29 17.62
CA ASN A 271 15.80 -8.06 18.17
C ASN A 271 15.26 -8.79 19.40
N ALA A 272 14.85 -10.04 19.17
CA ALA A 272 15.06 -11.19 20.05
C ALA A 272 14.84 -12.45 19.21
#